data_AF-A0A2I0H1L3-F1
#
_entry.id   AF-A0A2I0H1L3-F1
#
_cell.length_a   1.000
_cell.length_b   1.000
_cell.length_c   1.000
_cell.angle_alpha   90.00
_cell.angle_beta   90.00
_cell.angle_gamma   90.00
#
_symmetry.space_group_name_H-M   'P 1'
#
loop_
_entity.id
_entity.type
_entity.pdbx_description
1 polymer ?
#
loop_
_entity_poly.entity_id
_entity_poly.type
_entity_poly.pdbx_seq_one_letter_code
_entity_poly.pdbx_strand_id
1 'polypeptide(L)'
;MGTRAQEVSKMATALEEQDKAIIELKSSTSNTNSRIDQLTEMISGLALQQSRLMQHLQIGESKSVSHQTSGSDVGHYSATARIGKLEFPRFSGEGVREWLYRCEQFFEVDMTPDDVKVKLVAIHLEGRALQWYQAYVRSLGVEGKAVIWSEYVTAVVSRFGDSGYEDPMADLKNLRQ
;
A
#
# COMPACT_ATOMS: atom_id res chain seq x y z
N MET A 1 25.72 54.63 40.89
CA MET A 1 26.64 54.20 39.81
C MET A 1 26.88 52.68 39.88
N GLY A 2 25.88 51.84 39.55
CA GLY A 2 26.01 50.37 39.72
C GLY A 2 25.43 49.48 38.62
N THR A 3 24.66 50.06 37.68
CA THR A 3 23.84 49.32 36.71
C THR A 3 24.66 48.65 35.59
N ARG A 4 25.62 49.36 35.00
CA ARG A 4 26.37 48.87 33.84
C ARG A 4 27.29 47.68 34.14
N ALA A 5 27.83 47.59 35.37
CA ALA A 5 28.67 46.45 35.77
C ALA A 5 27.83 45.18 36.00
N GLN A 6 26.62 45.32 36.57
CA GLN A 6 25.68 44.21 36.74
C GLN A 6 25.16 43.68 35.40
N GLU A 7 24.90 44.54 34.43
CA GLU A 7 24.46 44.12 33.08
C GLU A 7 25.54 43.34 32.34
N VAL A 8 26.80 43.79 32.41
CA VAL A 8 27.93 43.07 31.80
C VAL A 8 28.12 41.69 32.43
N SER A 9 27.98 41.57 33.75
CA SER A 9 28.08 40.28 34.44
C SER A 9 26.92 39.32 34.08
N LYS A 10 25.70 39.83 33.91
CA LYS A 10 24.56 39.04 33.41
C LYS A 10 24.74 38.58 31.97
N MET A 11 25.34 39.42 31.12
CA MET A 11 25.62 39.07 29.73
C MET A 11 26.72 38.00 29.64
N ALA A 12 27.76 38.09 30.48
CA ALA A 12 28.83 37.09 30.53
C ALA A 12 28.31 35.70 30.97
N THR A 13 27.45 35.66 31.99
CA THR A 13 26.84 34.41 32.46
C THR A 13 25.89 33.80 31.42
N ALA A 14 25.09 34.62 30.72
CA ALA A 14 24.22 34.16 29.64
C ALA A 14 25.04 33.60 28.45
N LEU A 15 26.19 34.20 28.13
CA LEU A 15 27.11 33.70 27.11
C LEU A 15 27.69 32.33 27.47
N GLU A 16 28.12 32.14 28.72
CA GLU A 16 28.62 30.84 29.20
C GLU A 16 27.55 29.74 29.17
N GLU A 17 26.30 30.07 29.55
CA GLU A 17 25.18 29.14 29.44
C GLU A 17 24.88 28.77 27.98
N GLN A 18 24.98 29.73 27.07
CA GLN A 18 24.75 29.50 25.64
C GLN A 18 25.84 28.58 25.04
N ASP A 19 27.11 28.77 25.42
CA ASP A 19 28.21 27.91 24.97
C ASP A 19 28.04 26.46 25.47
N LYS A 20 27.59 26.29 26.72
CA LYS A 20 27.28 24.97 27.27
C LYS A 20 26.16 24.27 26.48
N ALA A 21 25.09 25.00 26.16
CA ALA A 21 23.99 24.48 25.36
C ALA A 21 24.44 24.07 23.94
N ILE A 22 25.32 24.86 23.31
CA ILE A 22 25.89 24.56 21.99
C ILE A 22 26.71 23.26 22.03
N ILE A 23 27.53 23.07 23.07
CA ILE A 23 28.34 21.85 23.23
C ILE A 23 27.45 20.62 23.36
N GLU A 24 26.40 20.71 24.19
CA GLU A 24 25.45 19.62 24.41
C GLU A 24 24.66 19.28 23.13
N LEU A 25 24.21 20.30 22.39
CA LEU A 25 23.56 20.11 21.09
C LEU A 25 24.50 19.44 20.08
N LYS A 26 25.76 19.87 19.98
CA LYS A 26 26.75 19.25 19.09
C LYS A 26 27.00 17.78 19.47
N SER A 27 27.08 17.49 20.76
CA SER A 27 27.22 16.11 21.27
C SER A 27 26.01 15.26 20.87
N SER A 28 24.79 15.77 21.10
CA SER A 28 23.55 15.07 20.72
C SER A 28 23.46 14.83 19.22
N THR A 29 23.79 15.83 18.39
CA THR A 29 23.80 15.72 16.92
C THR A 29 24.82 14.68 16.44
N SER A 30 26.01 14.65 17.04
CA SER A 30 27.02 13.64 16.73
C SER A 30 26.50 12.23 17.03
N ASN A 31 25.88 12.05 18.20
CA ASN A 31 25.26 10.77 18.59
C ASN A 31 24.15 10.35 17.61
N THR A 32 23.27 11.28 17.21
CA THR A 32 22.22 10.97 16.22
C THR A 32 22.81 10.57 14.87
N ASN A 33 23.87 11.22 14.41
CA ASN A 33 24.54 10.86 13.16
C ASN A 33 25.13 9.46 13.22
N SER A 34 25.81 9.10 14.32
CA SER A 34 26.32 7.74 14.52
C SER A 34 25.21 6.68 14.50
N ARG A 35 24.04 6.99 15.05
CA ARG A 35 22.87 6.08 14.98
C ARG A 35 22.32 5.94 13.55
N ILE A 36 22.34 7.01 12.76
CA ILE A 36 21.94 6.99 11.35
C ILE A 36 22.91 6.13 10.53
N ASP A 37 24.22 6.26 10.76
CA ASP A 37 25.23 5.44 10.09
C ASP A 37 25.02 3.94 10.38
N GLN A 38 24.80 3.59 11.65
CA GLN A 38 24.47 2.21 12.05
C GLN A 38 23.19 1.69 11.38
N LEU A 39 22.14 2.50 11.29
CA LEU A 39 20.91 2.12 10.60
C LEU A 39 21.14 1.90 9.10
N THR A 40 21.94 2.76 8.47
CA THR A 40 22.29 2.67 7.05
C THR A 40 23.03 1.37 6.74
N GLU A 41 23.96 0.97 7.61
CA GLU A 41 24.70 -0.29 7.49
C GLU A 41 23.77 -1.51 7.64
N MET A 42 22.87 -1.49 8.63
CA MET A 42 21.88 -2.56 8.82
C MET A 42 20.93 -2.71 7.62
N ILE A 43 20.44 -1.60 7.07
CA ILE A 43 19.56 -1.61 5.88
C ILE A 43 20.31 -2.18 4.67
N SER A 44 21.57 -1.78 4.48
CA SER A 44 22.41 -2.28 3.40
C SER A 44 22.65 -3.79 3.54
N GLY A 45 22.92 -4.28 4.75
CA GLY A 45 23.04 -5.70 5.05
C GLY A 45 21.75 -6.48 4.76
N LEU A 46 20.60 -5.93 5.15
CA LEU A 46 19.29 -6.54 4.89
C LEU A 46 18.97 -6.58 3.39
N ALA A 47 19.28 -5.52 2.64
CA ALA A 47 19.09 -5.47 1.19
C ALA A 47 19.95 -6.52 0.45
N LEU A 48 21.19 -6.75 0.91
CA LEU A 48 22.04 -7.83 0.39
C LEU A 48 21.47 -9.21 0.73
N GLN A 49 20.92 -9.39 1.93
CA GLN A 49 20.26 -10.64 2.32
C GLN A 49 19.02 -10.92 1.47
N GLN A 50 18.20 -9.89 1.20
CA GLN A 50 17.02 -10.00 0.33
C GLN A 50 17.42 -10.41 -1.09
N SER A 51 18.49 -9.81 -1.64
CA SER A 51 19.03 -10.18 -2.95
C SER A 51 19.43 -11.66 -3.04
N ARG A 52 20.06 -12.21 -1.99
CA ARG A 52 20.44 -13.63 -1.92
C ARG A 52 19.23 -14.56 -1.84
N LEU A 53 18.20 -14.19 -1.07
CA LEU A 53 16.96 -14.95 -0.99
C LEU A 53 16.25 -14.97 -2.34
N MET A 54 16.17 -13.84 -3.06
CA MET A 54 15.58 -13.79 -4.39
C MET A 54 16.33 -14.67 -5.41
N GLN A 55 17.66 -14.73 -5.36
CA GLN A 55 18.44 -15.64 -6.20
C GLN A 55 18.10 -17.12 -5.93
N HIS A 56 17.85 -17.48 -4.67
CA HIS A 56 17.49 -18.87 -4.32
C HIS A 56 16.09 -19.26 -4.81
N LEU A 57 15.13 -18.33 -4.80
CA LEU A 57 13.78 -18.58 -5.34
C LEU A 57 13.76 -18.70 -6.88
N GLN A 58 14.72 -18.10 -7.60
CA GLN A 58 14.79 -18.18 -9.07
C GLN A 58 15.38 -19.49 -9.61
N ILE A 59 16.12 -20.26 -8.80
CA ILE A 59 16.79 -21.50 -9.25
C ILE A 59 15.81 -22.70 -9.34
N GLY A 60 14.57 -22.55 -8.86
CA GLY A 60 13.53 -23.59 -8.85
C GLY A 60 12.74 -23.78 -10.16
N GLU A 61 12.78 -22.85 -11.12
CA GLU A 61 12.03 -22.95 -12.38
C GLU A 61 12.94 -22.80 -13.60
N SER A 62 13.64 -23.87 -13.94
CA SER A 62 14.22 -24.01 -15.27
C SER A 62 13.17 -24.51 -16.27
N LYS A 63 12.60 -23.57 -17.04
CA LYS A 63 12.40 -23.62 -18.51
C LYS A 63 11.25 -22.69 -18.90
N SER A 64 11.56 -21.60 -19.61
CA SER A 64 10.97 -21.28 -20.94
C SER A 64 11.40 -19.89 -21.42
N VAL A 65 12.22 -19.90 -22.48
CA VAL A 65 12.25 -19.01 -23.66
C VAL A 65 12.17 -17.49 -23.45
N SER A 66 13.29 -16.87 -23.79
CA SER A 66 13.50 -15.44 -24.05
C SER A 66 12.59 -14.88 -25.16
N HIS A 67 11.98 -13.72 -24.91
CA HIS A 67 11.74 -12.72 -25.94
C HIS A 67 11.92 -11.32 -25.38
N GLN A 68 12.88 -10.61 -25.96
CA GLN A 68 13.10 -9.18 -25.75
C GLN A 68 11.96 -8.41 -26.42
N THR A 69 11.33 -7.48 -25.70
CA THR A 69 10.71 -6.32 -26.33
C THR A 69 11.06 -5.07 -25.53
N SER A 70 11.66 -4.14 -26.26
CA SER A 70 11.99 -2.80 -25.83
C SER A 70 10.73 -1.94 -25.69
N GLY A 71 10.71 -1.08 -24.68
CA GLY A 71 9.99 0.19 -24.71
C GLY A 71 8.53 0.17 -24.26
N SER A 72 8.31 0.52 -23.00
CA SER A 72 7.47 1.66 -22.60
C SER A 72 7.46 1.75 -21.09
N ASP A 73 7.91 2.90 -20.59
CA ASP A 73 7.78 3.36 -19.21
C ASP A 73 6.28 3.47 -18.87
N VAL A 74 5.66 2.36 -18.49
CA VAL A 74 4.35 2.33 -17.87
C VAL A 74 4.61 1.86 -16.46
N GLY A 75 4.47 2.78 -15.51
CA GLY A 75 4.72 2.56 -14.09
C GLY A 75 4.16 1.22 -13.64
N HIS A 76 5.06 0.24 -13.52
CA HIS A 76 4.73 -1.11 -13.15
C HIS A 76 4.26 -1.07 -11.70
N TYR A 77 2.94 -1.07 -11.50
CA TYR A 77 2.33 -1.19 -10.20
C TYR A 77 2.78 -2.52 -9.61
N SER A 78 3.82 -2.46 -8.77
CA SER A 78 4.32 -3.62 -8.05
C SER A 78 3.41 -3.89 -6.87
N ALA A 79 2.28 -4.55 -7.14
CA ALA A 79 1.33 -5.02 -6.12
C ALA A 79 2.01 -5.89 -5.05
N THR A 80 3.15 -6.49 -5.38
CA THR A 80 3.88 -7.42 -4.51
C THR A 80 4.89 -6.75 -3.57
N ALA A 81 5.26 -5.48 -3.81
CA ALA A 81 6.35 -4.84 -3.06
C ALA A 81 5.90 -3.96 -1.89
N ARG A 82 4.60 -3.60 -1.77
CA ARG A 82 4.19 -2.52 -0.85
C ARG A 82 3.47 -2.91 0.42
N ILE A 83 2.83 -4.08 0.54
CA ILE A 83 2.22 -4.48 1.82
C ILE A 83 2.42 -5.97 2.08
N GLY A 84 3.46 -6.31 2.84
CA GLY A 84 3.77 -7.69 3.24
C GLY A 84 2.77 -8.35 4.21
N LYS A 85 1.49 -7.95 4.23
CA LYS A 85 0.46 -8.54 5.10
C LYS A 85 -1.00 -8.27 4.71
N LEU A 86 -1.30 -7.46 3.69
CA LEU A 86 -2.69 -7.20 3.29
C LEU A 86 -3.04 -8.22 2.21
N GLU A 87 -3.75 -9.26 2.61
CA GLU A 87 -4.27 -10.23 1.67
C GLU A 87 -5.44 -9.61 0.90
N PHE A 88 -5.38 -9.69 -0.44
CA PHE A 88 -6.49 -9.25 -1.27
C PHE A 88 -7.70 -10.17 -1.06
N PRO A 89 -8.92 -9.63 -0.89
CA PRO A 89 -10.10 -10.43 -0.60
C PRO A 89 -10.48 -11.34 -1.78
N ARG A 90 -10.56 -12.66 -1.52
CA ARG A 90 -11.03 -13.66 -2.48
C ARG A 90 -12.55 -13.64 -2.61
N PHE A 91 -13.06 -14.00 -3.79
CA PHE A 91 -14.51 -14.05 -4.06
C PHE A 91 -14.92 -15.28 -4.83
N SER A 92 -15.82 -16.08 -4.24
CA SER A 92 -16.39 -17.29 -4.84
C SER A 92 -17.80 -17.09 -5.40
N GLY A 93 -18.42 -15.93 -5.13
CA GLY A 93 -19.80 -15.60 -5.52
C GLY A 93 -20.75 -15.31 -4.36
N GLU A 94 -20.28 -15.37 -3.10
CA GLU A 94 -21.09 -15.13 -1.90
C GLU A 94 -20.67 -13.84 -1.20
N GLY A 95 -21.64 -13.10 -0.64
CA GLY A 95 -21.35 -11.89 0.14
C GLY A 95 -20.77 -10.73 -0.69
N VAL A 96 -21.29 -10.48 -1.90
CA VAL A 96 -20.74 -9.49 -2.84
C VAL A 96 -20.57 -8.08 -2.24
N ARG A 97 -21.46 -7.67 -1.33
CA ARG A 97 -21.40 -6.35 -0.68
C ARG A 97 -20.19 -6.24 0.26
N GLU A 98 -20.00 -7.24 1.11
CA GLU A 98 -18.90 -7.28 2.07
C GLU A 98 -17.57 -7.46 1.35
N TRP A 99 -17.56 -8.27 0.29
CA TRP A 99 -16.39 -8.41 -0.58
C TRP A 99 -16.02 -7.10 -1.27
N LEU A 100 -16.99 -6.40 -1.88
CA LEU A 100 -16.75 -5.09 -2.51
C LEU A 100 -16.23 -4.06 -1.51
N TYR A 101 -16.80 -4.01 -0.30
CA TYR A 101 -16.30 -3.13 0.76
C TYR A 101 -14.83 -3.40 1.08
N ARG A 102 -14.43 -4.67 1.22
CA ARG A 102 -13.02 -5.04 1.44
C ARG A 102 -12.12 -4.68 0.26
N CYS A 103 -12.60 -4.82 -0.98
CA CYS A 103 -11.87 -4.39 -2.17
C CYS A 103 -11.61 -2.89 -2.17
N GLU A 104 -12.62 -2.07 -1.86
CA GLU A 104 -12.46 -0.61 -1.80
C GLU A 104 -11.47 -0.20 -0.71
N GLN A 105 -11.56 -0.81 0.48
CA GLN A 105 -10.59 -0.58 1.56
C GLN A 105 -9.17 -0.98 1.16
N PHE A 106 -9.02 -2.11 0.44
CA PHE A 106 -7.72 -2.51 -0.10
C PHE A 106 -7.19 -1.46 -1.08
N PHE A 107 -8.00 -1.03 -2.04
CA PHE A 107 -7.57 -0.07 -3.07
C PHE A 107 -7.19 1.29 -2.50
N GLU A 108 -7.90 1.74 -1.47
CA GLU A 108 -7.60 2.99 -0.76
C GLU A 108 -6.23 2.91 -0.07
N VAL A 109 -5.98 1.82 0.67
CA VAL A 109 -4.72 1.62 1.41
C VAL A 109 -3.52 1.39 0.49
N ASP A 110 -3.69 0.57 -0.56
CA ASP A 110 -2.61 0.25 -1.51
C ASP A 110 -2.40 1.35 -2.56
N MET A 111 -3.33 2.33 -2.60
CA MET A 111 -3.43 3.38 -3.63
C MET A 111 -3.47 2.77 -5.04
N THR A 112 -4.37 1.81 -5.24
CA THR A 112 -4.48 1.07 -6.49
C THR A 112 -5.03 1.95 -7.64
N PRO A 113 -4.31 2.08 -8.77
CA PRO A 113 -4.80 2.78 -9.95
C PRO A 113 -6.07 2.16 -10.52
N ASP A 114 -7.00 2.99 -10.99
CA ASP A 114 -8.31 2.57 -11.50
C ASP A 114 -8.22 1.57 -12.67
N ASP A 115 -7.21 1.70 -13.53
CA ASP A 115 -6.97 0.84 -14.70
C ASP A 115 -6.47 -0.57 -14.33
N VAL A 116 -6.04 -0.75 -13.08
CA VAL A 116 -5.53 -2.02 -12.55
C VAL A 116 -6.54 -2.72 -11.63
N LYS A 117 -7.51 -2.00 -11.03
CA LYS A 117 -8.49 -2.56 -10.08
C LYS A 117 -9.18 -3.84 -10.56
N VAL A 118 -9.78 -3.82 -11.75
CA VAL A 118 -10.50 -4.99 -12.29
C VAL A 118 -9.54 -6.16 -12.58
N LYS A 119 -8.33 -5.87 -13.06
CA LYS A 119 -7.30 -6.90 -13.31
C LYS A 119 -6.87 -7.56 -12.00
N LEU A 120 -6.71 -6.77 -10.94
CA LEU A 120 -6.32 -7.26 -9.62
C LEU A 120 -7.42 -8.16 -9.01
N VAL A 121 -8.67 -7.73 -9.11
CA VAL A 121 -9.84 -8.53 -8.70
C VAL A 121 -9.90 -9.85 -9.44
N ALA A 122 -9.73 -9.84 -10.76
CA ALA A 122 -9.86 -11.03 -11.60
C ALA A 122 -8.95 -12.19 -11.16
N ILE A 123 -7.75 -11.88 -10.64
CA ILE A 123 -6.77 -12.85 -10.16
C ILE A 123 -7.24 -13.55 -8.88
N HIS A 124 -8.10 -12.89 -8.09
CA HIS A 124 -8.59 -13.37 -6.79
C HIS A 124 -10.04 -13.89 -6.84
N LEU A 125 -10.59 -14.03 -8.05
CA LEU A 125 -11.88 -14.69 -8.26
C LEU A 125 -11.73 -16.21 -8.25
N GLU A 126 -12.68 -16.88 -7.64
CA GLU A 126 -12.71 -18.33 -7.51
C GLU A 126 -14.09 -18.90 -7.86
N GLY A 127 -14.15 -20.21 -8.10
CA GLY A 127 -15.41 -20.95 -8.28
C GLY A 127 -16.36 -20.30 -9.30
N ARG A 128 -17.61 -20.06 -8.88
CA ARG A 128 -18.68 -19.52 -9.73
C ARG A 128 -18.41 -18.07 -10.15
N ALA A 129 -17.75 -17.27 -9.32
CA ALA A 129 -17.40 -15.90 -9.66
C ALA A 129 -16.38 -15.83 -10.81
N LEU A 130 -15.36 -16.69 -10.78
CA LEU A 130 -14.37 -16.78 -11.85
C LEU A 130 -15.00 -17.22 -13.18
N GLN A 131 -15.85 -18.25 -13.15
CA GLN A 131 -16.56 -18.73 -14.34
C GLN A 131 -17.44 -17.64 -14.96
N TRP A 132 -18.17 -16.90 -14.11
CA TRP A 132 -18.97 -15.77 -14.57
C TRP A 132 -18.11 -14.66 -15.18
N TYR A 133 -16.99 -14.29 -14.55
CA TYR A 133 -16.09 -13.27 -15.07
C TYR A 133 -15.54 -13.62 -16.45
N GLN A 134 -15.15 -14.87 -16.66
CA GLN A 134 -14.69 -15.34 -17.98
C GLN A 134 -15.78 -15.21 -19.05
N ALA A 135 -17.04 -15.52 -18.71
CA ALA A 135 -18.17 -15.34 -19.61
C ALA A 135 -18.48 -13.85 -19.86
N TYR A 136 -18.43 -13.03 -18.81
CA TYR A 136 -18.62 -11.58 -18.87
C TYR A 136 -17.62 -10.93 -19.81
N VAL A 137 -16.32 -11.19 -19.64
CA VAL A 137 -15.26 -10.64 -20.51
C VAL A 137 -15.44 -11.10 -21.96
N ARG A 138 -15.78 -12.37 -22.19
CA ARG A 138 -16.06 -12.88 -23.55
C ARG A 138 -17.25 -12.17 -24.19
N SER A 139 -18.29 -11.86 -23.41
CA SER A 139 -19.52 -11.23 -23.91
C SER A 139 -19.34 -9.76 -24.29
N LEU A 140 -18.39 -9.06 -23.68
CA LEU A 140 -18.11 -7.66 -24.02
C LEU A 140 -17.45 -7.53 -25.41
N GLY A 141 -16.90 -8.62 -25.97
CA GLY A 141 -16.19 -8.59 -27.26
C GLY A 141 -14.91 -7.75 -27.21
N VAL A 142 -14.40 -7.50 -26.01
CA VAL A 142 -13.30 -6.58 -25.77
C VAL A 142 -12.01 -7.38 -25.55
N GLU A 143 -11.43 -7.88 -26.63
CA GLU A 143 -10.01 -8.19 -26.62
C GLU A 143 -9.23 -6.86 -26.57
N GLY A 144 -8.91 -6.39 -25.36
CA GLY A 144 -7.90 -5.34 -25.16
C GLY A 144 -8.32 -3.96 -24.64
N LYS A 145 -9.58 -3.71 -24.26
CA LYS A 145 -9.97 -2.51 -23.47
C LYS A 145 -10.17 -2.87 -22.01
N ALA A 146 -9.70 -1.98 -21.13
CA ALA A 146 -9.91 -2.11 -19.70
C ALA A 146 -11.39 -1.86 -19.37
N VAL A 147 -11.99 -2.77 -18.63
CA VAL A 147 -13.32 -2.57 -18.02
C VAL A 147 -13.15 -1.53 -16.91
N ILE A 148 -14.02 -0.52 -16.88
CA ILE A 148 -13.99 0.50 -15.83
C ILE A 148 -14.51 -0.13 -14.54
N TRP A 149 -13.87 0.19 -13.41
CA TRP A 149 -14.24 -0.38 -12.10
C TRP A 149 -15.74 -0.23 -11.78
N SER A 150 -16.33 0.95 -12.01
CA SER A 150 -17.76 1.21 -11.77
C SER A 150 -18.71 0.32 -12.61
N GLU A 151 -18.35 0.05 -13.86
CA GLU A 151 -19.10 -0.85 -14.74
C GLU A 151 -19.03 -2.28 -14.22
N TYR A 152 -17.83 -2.72 -13.81
CA TYR A 152 -17.64 -4.02 -13.21
C TYR A 152 -18.44 -4.19 -11.91
N VAL A 153 -18.44 -3.19 -11.02
CA VAL A 153 -19.23 -3.18 -9.78
C VAL A 153 -20.72 -3.37 -10.08
N THR A 154 -21.25 -2.65 -11.07
CA THR A 154 -22.66 -2.78 -11.47
C THR A 154 -22.97 -4.19 -11.96
N ALA A 155 -22.11 -4.75 -12.81
CA ALA A 155 -22.29 -6.10 -13.35
C ALA A 155 -22.20 -7.19 -12.27
N VAL A 156 -21.23 -7.10 -11.36
CA VAL A 156 -21.03 -8.12 -10.31
C VAL A 156 -22.14 -8.07 -9.25
N VAL A 157 -22.62 -6.87 -8.89
CA VAL A 157 -23.79 -6.70 -8.01
C VAL A 157 -25.05 -7.23 -8.68
N SER A 158 -25.28 -6.95 -9.96
CA SER A 158 -26.42 -7.53 -10.68
C SER A 158 -26.37 -9.06 -10.74
N ARG A 159 -25.17 -9.66 -10.74
CA ARG A 159 -25.02 -11.12 -10.80
C ARG A 159 -25.16 -11.82 -9.45
N PHE A 160 -24.57 -11.25 -8.39
CA PHE A 160 -24.40 -11.90 -7.09
C PHE A 160 -25.11 -11.18 -5.93
N GLY A 161 -25.68 -9.99 -6.18
CA GLY A 161 -26.34 -9.15 -5.18
C GLY A 161 -27.71 -9.63 -4.72
N ASP A 162 -28.36 -10.51 -5.49
CA ASP A 162 -29.67 -11.08 -5.17
C ASP A 162 -29.63 -12.23 -4.14
N SER A 163 -28.49 -12.46 -3.48
CA SER A 163 -28.31 -13.56 -2.51
C SER A 163 -28.87 -13.28 -1.11
N GLY A 164 -29.50 -12.13 -0.85
CA GLY A 164 -30.14 -11.84 0.43
C GLY A 164 -30.25 -10.34 0.67
N TYR A 165 -31.44 -9.80 0.43
CA TYR A 165 -31.77 -8.40 0.62
C TYR A 165 -31.81 -8.07 2.12
N GLU A 166 -30.68 -7.71 2.73
CA GLU A 166 -30.70 -6.87 3.93
C GLU A 166 -30.50 -5.43 3.47
N ASP A 167 -31.62 -4.73 3.32
CA ASP A 167 -31.68 -3.29 3.25
C ASP A 167 -31.25 -2.75 4.62
N PRO A 168 -30.06 -2.12 4.77
CA PRO A 168 -29.62 -1.55 6.04
C PRO A 168 -30.49 -0.37 6.49
N MET A 169 -31.43 0.10 5.65
CA MET A 169 -32.44 1.09 6.02
C MET A 169 -33.65 0.47 6.72
N ALA A 170 -33.85 -0.86 6.67
CA ALA A 170 -34.92 -1.53 7.40
C ALA A 170 -34.69 -1.50 8.91
N ASP A 171 -33.44 -1.64 9.36
CA ASP A 171 -33.08 -1.62 10.79
C ASP A 171 -33.22 -0.22 11.42
N LEU A 172 -33.07 0.84 10.62
CA LEU A 172 -33.27 2.22 11.08
C LEU A 172 -34.74 2.55 11.38
N LYS A 173 -35.71 1.74 10.92
CA LYS A 173 -37.13 1.93 11.24
C LYS A 173 -37.56 1.26 12.55
N ASN A 174 -36.82 0.28 13.06
CA ASN A 174 -37.17 -0.44 14.29
C ASN A 174 -36.53 0.14 15.57
N LEU A 175 -35.63 1.12 15.44
CA LEU A 175 -34.97 1.81 16.58
C LEU A 175 -35.59 3.17 16.93
N ARG A 176 -36.82 3.44 16.47
CA ARG A 176 -37.55 4.70 16.73
C ARG A 176 -38.99 4.51 17.21
N GLN A 177 -39.26 3.43 17.96
CA GLN A 177 -40.46 3.32 18.78
C GLN A 177 -40.15 3.57 20.25
#